data_AF-A0A536XMX0-F1
#
_entry.id   AF-A0A536XMX0-F1
#
_cell.length_a   1.000
_cell.length_b   1.000
_cell.length_c   1.000
_cell.angle_alpha   90.00
_cell.angle_beta   90.00
_cell.angle_gamma   90.00
#
_symmetry.space_group_name_H-M   'P 1'
#
loop_
_entity.id
_entity.type
_entity.pdbx_description
1 polymer ?
#
loop_
_entity_poly.entity_id
_entity_poly.type
_entity_poly.pdbx_seq_one_letter_code
_entity_poly.pdbx_strand_id
1 'polypeptide(L)'
;MPTDAASLKTRILFVGNSYTSRNNLPRLVVELAGAAAPPTQVEVASIVAGGASLKRHWNAGKVQAALDSASWDYVVLQEQSTLPFKSPQRYHENVRLFHPEIAKHGAKTVLYLTWARQQARERSKDIDRAVETIAAEIGVQVAPVGRAWQLAMRQLPQIHLYVNDGSHPSTAGSYLAACVFLGTLFKQSPSGSAVSDSLGIDRADAEELQAIAWEVSRRP
;
A
#
# COMPACT_ATOMS: atom_id res chain seq x y z
N MET A 1 -29.45 28.22 5.97
CA MET A 1 -28.19 28.25 5.21
C MET A 1 -27.52 26.91 5.44
N PRO A 2 -27.44 25.99 4.47
CA PRO A 2 -26.62 24.80 4.64
C PRO A 2 -25.18 25.28 4.71
N THR A 3 -24.52 25.01 5.84
CA THR A 3 -23.07 25.13 5.95
C THR A 3 -22.45 24.19 4.93
N ASP A 4 -21.74 24.74 3.94
CA ASP A 4 -20.84 23.98 3.08
C ASP A 4 -19.88 23.22 3.99
N ALA A 5 -20.16 21.94 4.22
CA ALA A 5 -19.17 21.02 4.71
C ALA A 5 -18.17 20.88 3.56
N ALA A 6 -17.11 21.68 3.58
CA ALA A 6 -15.95 21.47 2.74
C ALA A 6 -15.64 19.97 2.82
N SER A 7 -15.79 19.24 1.70
CA SER A 7 -15.60 17.80 1.72
C SER A 7 -14.18 17.54 2.22
N LEU A 8 -14.04 16.96 3.41
CA LEU A 8 -12.74 16.77 4.03
C LEU A 8 -11.92 15.83 3.13
N LYS A 9 -10.84 16.36 2.56
CA LYS A 9 -9.90 15.63 1.71
C LYS A 9 -9.03 14.75 2.58
N THR A 10 -9.03 13.44 2.34
CA THR A 10 -8.14 12.51 3.06
C THR A 10 -6.71 12.67 2.57
N ARG A 11 -5.77 12.92 3.48
CA ARG A 11 -4.34 13.11 3.16
C ARG A 11 -3.53 11.89 3.59
N ILE A 12 -2.76 11.34 2.65
CA ILE A 12 -1.96 10.12 2.88
C ILE A 12 -0.50 10.38 2.56
N LEU A 13 0.39 10.10 3.51
CA LEU A 13 1.83 10.08 3.30
C LEU A 13 2.31 8.65 3.07
N PHE A 14 2.86 8.38 1.88
CA PHE A 14 3.50 7.09 1.59
C PHE A 14 5.00 7.15 1.88
N VAL A 15 5.48 6.27 2.78
CA VAL A 15 6.91 6.11 3.08
C VAL A 15 7.37 4.76 2.55
N GLY A 16 8.36 4.76 1.66
CA GLY A 16 8.77 3.50 1.03
C GLY A 16 9.91 3.61 0.04
N ASN A 17 9.88 2.79 -1.00
CA ASN A 17 10.91 2.73 -2.02
C ASN A 17 10.27 2.49 -3.39
N SER A 18 10.97 1.77 -4.27
CA SER A 18 10.51 1.48 -5.62
C SER A 18 9.20 0.68 -5.66
N TYR A 19 8.85 -0.06 -4.61
CA TYR A 19 7.55 -0.76 -4.55
C TYR A 19 6.38 0.22 -4.42
N THR A 20 6.61 1.37 -3.78
CA THR A 20 5.67 2.49 -3.73
C THR A 20 5.76 3.40 -4.94
N SER A 21 6.95 3.71 -5.46
CA SER A 21 7.09 4.74 -6.51
C SER A 21 6.82 4.22 -7.94
N ARG A 22 6.99 2.92 -8.20
CA ARG A 22 6.76 2.32 -9.53
C ARG A 22 5.31 2.49 -9.97
N ASN A 23 5.14 2.85 -11.24
CA ASN A 23 3.84 3.11 -11.89
C ASN A 23 2.97 4.13 -11.12
N ASN A 24 3.60 4.97 -10.30
CA ASN A 24 2.95 5.99 -9.49
C ASN A 24 1.77 5.46 -8.65
N LEU A 25 1.99 4.36 -7.92
CA LEU A 25 0.98 3.73 -7.06
C LEU A 25 0.18 4.73 -6.19
N PRO A 26 0.79 5.70 -5.48
CA PRO A 26 0.03 6.71 -4.73
C PRO A 26 -0.97 7.49 -5.58
N ARG A 27 -0.62 7.82 -6.83
CA ARG A 27 -1.54 8.50 -7.74
C ARG A 27 -2.69 7.60 -8.18
N LEU A 28 -2.43 6.31 -8.43
CA LEU A 28 -3.48 5.33 -8.73
C LEU A 28 -4.51 5.24 -7.60
N VAL A 29 -4.08 5.34 -6.34
CA VAL A 29 -5.00 5.38 -5.19
C VAL A 29 -5.90 6.63 -5.25
N VAL A 30 -5.35 7.80 -5.61
CA VAL A 30 -6.15 9.03 -5.79
C VAL A 30 -7.20 8.87 -6.88
N GLU A 31 -6.81 8.31 -8.02
CA GLU A 31 -7.70 8.13 -9.18
C GLU A 31 -8.80 7.11 -8.89
N LEU A 32 -8.45 5.99 -8.27
CA LEU A 32 -9.42 4.98 -7.84
C LEU A 32 -10.41 5.54 -6.81
N ALA A 33 -9.92 6.28 -5.81
CA ALA A 33 -10.78 6.89 -4.79
C ALA A 33 -11.72 7.96 -5.39
N GLY A 34 -11.22 8.77 -6.32
CA GLY A 34 -12.03 9.77 -7.02
C GLY A 34 -13.08 9.18 -7.97
N ALA A 35 -12.80 7.99 -8.53
CA ALA A 35 -13.73 7.26 -9.39
C ALA A 35 -14.66 6.28 -8.65
N ALA A 36 -14.45 6.09 -7.34
CA ALA A 36 -15.28 5.21 -6.52
C ALA A 36 -16.69 5.80 -6.30
N ALA A 37 -17.60 4.97 -5.78
CA ALA A 37 -18.94 5.38 -5.39
C ALA A 37 -19.17 5.10 -3.89
N PRO A 38 -19.39 6.13 -3.05
CA PRO A 38 -19.28 7.57 -3.37
C PRO A 38 -17.83 7.99 -3.66
N PRO A 39 -17.59 9.08 -4.42
CA PRO A 39 -16.23 9.54 -4.70
C PRO A 39 -15.57 10.08 -3.43
N THR A 40 -14.30 9.73 -3.22
CA THR A 40 -13.49 10.18 -2.09
C THR A 40 -12.37 11.10 -2.58
N GLN A 41 -12.26 12.31 -2.04
CA GLN A 41 -11.16 13.20 -2.36
C GLN A 41 -9.91 12.82 -1.56
N VAL A 42 -8.82 12.51 -2.27
CA VAL A 42 -7.55 12.08 -1.68
C VAL A 42 -6.42 13.00 -2.11
N GLU A 43 -5.57 13.38 -1.16
CA GLU A 43 -4.24 13.95 -1.40
C GLU A 43 -3.18 12.95 -1.01
N VAL A 44 -2.11 12.86 -1.81
CA VAL A 44 -0.96 12.01 -1.48
C VAL A 44 0.34 12.78 -1.55
N ALA A 45 1.26 12.46 -0.66
CA ALA A 45 2.68 12.73 -0.83
C ALA A 45 3.47 11.43 -0.66
N SER A 46 4.73 11.45 -1.10
CA SER A 46 5.59 10.27 -1.04
C SER A 46 7.01 10.62 -0.62
N ILE A 47 7.53 9.90 0.36
CA ILE A 47 8.94 9.91 0.75
C ILE A 47 9.51 8.55 0.38
N VAL A 48 10.13 8.51 -0.80
CA VAL A 48 10.62 7.27 -1.41
C VAL A 48 12.10 7.37 -1.76
N ALA A 49 12.83 6.28 -1.54
CA ALA A 49 14.21 6.15 -1.97
C ALA A 49 14.49 4.70 -2.40
N GLY A 50 15.12 4.50 -3.56
CA GLY A 50 15.37 3.18 -4.11
C GLY A 50 16.03 2.22 -3.10
N GLY A 51 15.42 1.05 -2.91
CA GLY A 51 15.88 0.01 -1.98
C GLY A 51 15.91 0.39 -0.49
N ALA A 52 15.42 1.57 -0.11
CA ALA A 52 15.48 2.05 1.26
C ALA A 52 14.66 1.18 2.22
N SER A 53 15.18 1.03 3.44
CA SER A 53 14.44 0.54 4.60
C SER A 53 13.77 1.69 5.35
N LEU A 54 12.83 1.36 6.22
CA LEU A 54 12.25 2.31 7.16
C LEU A 54 13.34 2.95 8.04
N LYS A 55 14.33 2.17 8.51
CA LYS A 55 15.45 2.73 9.29
C LYS A 55 16.20 3.84 8.54
N ARG A 56 16.41 3.66 7.23
CA ARG A 56 17.07 4.68 6.40
C ARG A 56 16.24 5.96 6.34
N HIS A 57 14.92 5.84 6.18
CA HIS A 57 14.02 6.99 6.20
C HIS A 57 13.99 7.69 7.55
N TRP A 58 13.97 6.91 8.64
CA TRP A 58 14.00 7.44 10.00
C TRP A 58 15.24 8.30 10.23
N ASN A 59 16.42 7.77 9.87
CA ASN A 59 17.68 8.48 10.02
C ASN A 59 17.79 9.71 9.11
N ALA A 60 17.07 9.74 7.99
CA ALA A 60 17.08 10.88 7.06
C ALA A 60 16.24 12.07 7.55
N GLY A 61 15.37 11.90 8.56
CA GLY A 61 14.59 12.98 9.17
C GLY A 61 13.44 13.54 8.31
N LYS A 62 13.32 13.13 7.05
CA LYS A 62 12.33 13.69 6.10
C LYS A 62 10.89 13.37 6.47
N VAL A 63 10.65 12.20 7.06
CA VAL A 63 9.29 11.79 7.45
C VAL A 63 8.84 12.64 8.64
N GLN A 64 9.71 12.83 9.63
CA GLN A 64 9.46 13.68 10.79
C GLN A 64 9.18 15.12 10.34
N ALA A 65 10.01 15.70 9.48
CA ALA A 65 9.76 17.03 8.92
C ALA A 65 8.43 17.14 8.13
N ALA A 66 8.01 16.08 7.44
CA ALA A 66 6.72 16.05 6.75
C ALA A 66 5.52 15.93 7.71
N LEU A 67 5.70 15.27 8.85
CA LEU A 67 4.70 15.20 9.93
C LEU A 67 4.58 16.56 10.64
N ASP A 68 5.71 17.24 10.89
CA ASP A 68 5.74 18.56 11.55
C ASP A 68 5.11 19.67 10.68
N SER A 69 5.21 19.54 9.36
CA SER A 69 4.79 20.60 8.41
C SER A 69 3.37 20.47 7.88
N ALA A 70 2.71 19.33 8.09
CA ALA A 70 1.40 19.05 7.51
C ALA A 70 0.62 18.00 8.32
N SER A 71 -0.70 18.17 8.42
CA SER A 71 -1.57 17.14 8.98
C SER A 71 -1.85 16.03 7.96
N TRP A 72 -1.76 14.78 8.42
CA TRP A 72 -2.02 13.58 7.63
C TRP A 72 -3.10 12.74 8.32
N ASP A 73 -4.02 12.16 7.54
CA ASP A 73 -4.97 11.18 8.09
C ASP A 73 -4.31 9.80 8.20
N TYR A 74 -3.48 9.46 7.23
CA TYR A 74 -2.79 8.18 7.15
C TYR A 74 -1.31 8.34 6.80
N VAL A 75 -0.48 7.49 7.40
CA VAL A 75 0.91 7.29 7.00
C VAL A 75 1.11 5.81 6.67
N VAL A 76 1.38 5.53 5.40
CA VAL A 76 1.63 4.18 4.90
C VAL A 76 3.11 3.86 5.01
N LEU A 77 3.45 2.83 5.77
CA LEU A 77 4.82 2.37 5.96
C LEU A 77 5.10 1.12 5.13
N GLN A 78 6.05 1.24 4.21
CA GLN A 78 6.56 0.15 3.39
C GLN A 78 8.03 -0.12 3.72
N GLU A 79 8.31 -1.31 4.25
CA GLU A 79 9.68 -1.76 4.56
C GLU A 79 10.39 -2.28 3.30
N GLN A 80 11.72 -2.36 3.34
CA GLN A 80 12.51 -3.04 2.32
C GLN A 80 12.02 -4.48 2.10
N SER A 81 11.77 -4.83 0.83
CA SER A 81 11.08 -6.07 0.36
C SER A 81 11.50 -7.41 0.99
N THR A 82 12.70 -7.53 1.54
CA THR A 82 13.22 -8.79 2.10
C THR A 82 13.43 -8.73 3.61
N LEU A 83 13.44 -7.53 4.21
CA LEU A 83 13.73 -7.37 5.63
C LEU A 83 12.70 -8.09 6.52
N PRO A 84 11.38 -8.06 6.24
CA PRO A 84 10.40 -8.77 7.06
C PRO A 84 10.68 -10.26 7.24
N PHE A 85 11.25 -10.93 6.23
CA PHE A 85 11.58 -12.36 6.32
C PHE A 85 13.04 -12.66 6.66
N LYS A 86 13.97 -11.73 6.38
CA LYS A 86 15.39 -11.88 6.71
C LYS A 86 15.70 -11.53 8.17
N SER A 87 15.00 -10.53 8.69
CA SER A 87 15.15 -10.07 10.07
C SER A 87 13.83 -9.43 10.55
N PRO A 88 12.82 -10.25 10.91
CA PRO A 88 11.55 -9.76 11.43
C PRO A 88 11.73 -8.79 12.60
N GLN A 89 12.70 -9.05 13.49
CA GLN A 89 13.01 -8.22 14.65
C GLN A 89 13.39 -6.79 14.24
N ARG A 90 14.29 -6.63 13.26
CA ARG A 90 14.67 -5.30 12.75
C ARG A 90 13.53 -4.58 12.06
N TYR A 91 12.69 -5.33 11.32
CA TYR A 91 11.49 -4.75 10.74
C TYR A 91 10.54 -4.23 11.84
N HIS A 92 10.30 -5.02 12.89
CA HIS A 92 9.46 -4.61 14.03
C HIS A 92 10.03 -3.40 14.77
N GLU A 93 11.34 -3.40 15.05
CA GLU A 93 12.03 -2.24 15.63
C GLU A 93 11.82 -0.98 14.79
N ASN A 94 11.93 -1.07 13.46
CA ASN A 94 11.72 0.08 12.59
C ASN A 94 10.28 0.60 12.65
N VAL A 95 9.28 -0.29 12.63
CA VAL A 95 7.88 0.10 12.76
C VAL A 95 7.61 0.78 14.11
N ARG A 96 8.19 0.26 15.21
CA ARG A 96 8.09 0.87 16.55
C ARG A 96 8.73 2.25 16.66
N LEU A 97 9.72 2.59 15.81
CA LEU A 97 10.25 3.95 15.75
C LEU A 97 9.20 4.91 15.18
N PHE A 98 8.54 4.52 14.08
CA PHE A 98 7.62 5.40 13.35
C PHE A 98 6.26 5.54 14.02
N HIS A 99 5.68 4.45 14.51
CA HIS A 99 4.31 4.45 15.01
C HIS A 99 4.01 5.55 16.07
N PRO A 100 4.80 5.70 17.16
CA PRO A 100 4.53 6.74 18.15
C PRO A 100 4.70 8.15 17.57
N GLU A 101 5.66 8.37 16.66
CA GLU A 101 5.86 9.67 16.02
C GLU A 101 4.68 10.04 15.11
N ILE A 102 4.14 9.07 14.37
CA ILE A 102 2.94 9.24 13.55
C ILE A 102 1.73 9.54 14.45
N ALA A 103 1.55 8.78 15.53
CA ALA A 103 0.43 8.92 16.45
C ALA A 103 0.43 10.27 17.18
N LYS A 104 1.61 10.80 17.55
CA LYS A 104 1.78 12.14 18.11
C LYS A 104 1.20 13.25 17.23
N HIS A 105 1.19 13.03 15.90
CA HIS A 105 0.63 13.95 14.91
C HIS A 105 -0.84 13.66 14.57
N GLY A 106 -1.49 12.72 15.27
CA GLY A 106 -2.89 12.36 15.07
C GLY A 106 -3.17 11.49 13.84
N ALA A 107 -2.13 11.09 13.09
CA ALA A 107 -2.26 10.28 11.90
C ALA A 107 -2.38 8.77 12.24
N LYS A 108 -3.08 8.02 11.38
CA LYS A 108 -3.18 6.56 11.49
C LYS A 108 -2.03 5.89 10.74
N THR A 109 -1.30 5.02 11.43
CA THR A 109 -0.29 4.16 10.78
C THR A 109 -0.99 3.05 9.98
N VAL A 110 -0.52 2.80 8.77
CA VAL A 110 -0.96 1.66 7.93
C VAL A 110 0.28 0.92 7.43
N LEU A 111 0.33 -0.40 7.65
CA LEU A 111 1.45 -1.21 7.17
C LEU A 111 1.18 -1.73 5.76
N TYR A 112 2.07 -1.43 4.82
CA TYR A 112 2.01 -1.98 3.46
C TYR A 112 2.65 -3.38 3.47
N LEU A 113 1.80 -4.41 3.54
CA LEU A 113 2.22 -5.81 3.39
C LEU A 113 2.55 -6.07 1.91
N THR A 114 3.84 -6.09 1.59
CA THR A 114 4.33 -6.34 0.22
C THR A 114 4.38 -7.83 -0.11
N TRP A 115 4.69 -8.17 -1.36
CA TRP A 115 4.83 -9.54 -1.85
C TRP A 115 6.27 -10.06 -1.73
N ALA A 116 6.42 -11.39 -1.73
CA ALA A 116 7.72 -12.03 -1.88
C ALA A 116 8.22 -11.90 -3.33
N ARG A 117 9.54 -11.83 -3.55
CA ARG A 117 10.11 -11.85 -4.91
C ARG A 117 9.81 -13.18 -5.60
N GLN A 118 9.74 -13.20 -6.93
CA GLN A 118 9.37 -14.35 -7.75
C GLN A 118 10.24 -15.59 -7.50
N GLN A 119 11.53 -15.40 -7.21
CA GLN A 119 12.47 -16.48 -6.89
C GLN A 119 12.42 -16.95 -5.42
N ALA A 120 11.61 -16.30 -4.58
CA ALA A 120 11.51 -16.57 -3.14
C ALA A 120 10.04 -16.61 -2.71
N ARG A 121 9.14 -17.11 -3.58
CA ARG A 121 7.68 -17.10 -3.37
C ARG A 121 7.27 -17.82 -2.10
N GLU A 122 8.03 -18.83 -1.68
CA GLU A 122 7.86 -19.57 -0.43
C GLU A 122 7.97 -18.68 0.82
N ARG A 123 8.70 -17.56 0.73
CA ARG A 123 8.86 -16.59 1.84
C ARG A 123 7.61 -15.75 2.10
N SER A 124 6.59 -15.85 1.25
CA SER A 124 5.35 -15.08 1.40
C SER A 124 4.72 -15.22 2.78
N LYS A 125 4.66 -16.44 3.33
CA LYS A 125 4.11 -16.69 4.68
C LYS A 125 4.95 -16.05 5.80
N ASP A 126 6.26 -15.95 5.60
CA ASP A 126 7.15 -15.30 6.58
C ASP A 126 6.96 -13.78 6.58
N ILE A 127 6.77 -13.18 5.40
CA ILE A 127 6.46 -11.76 5.25
C ILE A 127 5.12 -11.46 5.92
N ASP A 128 4.08 -12.22 5.60
CA ASP A 128 2.75 -12.10 6.20
C ASP A 128 2.84 -12.14 7.73
N ARG A 129 3.46 -13.20 8.28
CA ARG A 129 3.62 -13.37 9.73
C ARG A 129 4.36 -12.19 10.36
N ALA A 130 5.45 -11.73 9.76
CA ALA A 130 6.21 -10.61 10.29
C ALA A 130 5.38 -9.33 10.34
N VAL A 131 4.63 -9.03 9.27
CA VAL A 131 3.77 -7.83 9.21
C VAL A 131 2.61 -7.92 10.20
N GLU A 132 1.92 -9.06 10.27
CA GLU A 132 0.79 -9.24 11.18
C GLU A 132 1.18 -9.22 12.65
N THR A 133 2.34 -9.79 12.99
CA THR A 133 2.82 -9.82 14.39
C THR A 133 2.95 -8.41 14.94
N ILE A 134 3.64 -7.53 14.20
CA ILE A 134 3.79 -6.14 14.64
C ILE A 134 2.47 -5.38 14.51
N ALA A 135 1.67 -5.62 13.47
CA ALA A 135 0.38 -4.96 13.31
C ALA A 135 -0.56 -5.22 14.51
N ALA A 136 -0.63 -6.47 14.96
CA ALA A 136 -1.41 -6.89 16.11
C ALA A 136 -0.86 -6.31 17.42
N GLU A 137 0.47 -6.25 17.57
CA GLU A 137 1.13 -5.68 18.74
C GLU A 137 0.77 -4.20 18.95
N ILE A 138 0.82 -3.39 17.88
CA ILE A 138 0.56 -1.94 17.96
C ILE A 138 -0.85 -1.53 17.55
N GLY A 139 -1.72 -2.49 17.23
CA GLY A 139 -3.13 -2.24 16.88
C GLY A 139 -3.34 -1.41 15.62
N VAL A 140 -2.52 -1.61 14.58
CA VAL A 140 -2.60 -0.83 13.33
C VAL A 140 -3.16 -1.64 12.17
N GLN A 141 -3.72 -0.93 11.18
CA GLN A 141 -4.26 -1.54 9.98
C GLN A 141 -3.14 -2.03 9.05
N VAL A 142 -3.39 -3.15 8.36
CA VAL A 142 -2.53 -3.67 7.29
C VAL A 142 -3.23 -3.49 5.95
N ALA A 143 -2.50 -3.06 4.92
CA ALA A 143 -2.89 -3.15 3.52
C ALA A 143 -2.35 -4.46 2.92
N PRO A 144 -3.18 -5.52 2.77
CA PRO A 144 -2.76 -6.90 2.50
C PRO A 144 -2.39 -7.18 1.03
N VAL A 145 -1.60 -6.31 0.40
CA VAL A 145 -1.28 -6.42 -1.04
C VAL A 145 -0.56 -7.72 -1.36
N GLY A 146 0.40 -8.16 -0.54
CA GLY A 146 1.10 -9.42 -0.75
C GLY A 146 0.19 -10.64 -0.76
N ARG A 147 -0.97 -10.59 -0.08
CA ARG A 147 -1.97 -11.66 -0.10
C ARG A 147 -2.78 -11.66 -1.39
N ALA A 148 -3.24 -10.48 -1.81
CA ALA A 148 -3.90 -10.29 -3.09
C ALA A 148 -2.98 -10.72 -4.24
N TRP A 149 -1.70 -10.37 -4.16
CA TRP A 149 -0.67 -10.78 -5.09
C TRP A 149 -0.53 -12.29 -5.19
N GLN A 150 -0.42 -12.99 -4.06
CA GLN A 150 -0.34 -14.45 -4.02
C GLN A 150 -1.60 -15.11 -4.59
N LEU A 151 -2.78 -14.55 -4.34
CA LEU A 151 -4.04 -15.06 -4.86
C LEU A 151 -4.12 -14.88 -6.39
N ALA A 152 -3.80 -13.69 -6.88
CA ALA A 152 -3.75 -13.39 -8.32
C ALA A 152 -2.73 -14.26 -9.04
N MET A 153 -1.53 -14.47 -8.49
CA MET A 153 -0.56 -15.40 -9.08
C MET A 153 -1.04 -16.85 -9.17
N ARG A 154 -2.01 -17.27 -8.35
CA ARG A 154 -2.58 -18.63 -8.39
C ARG A 154 -3.76 -18.73 -9.34
N GLN A 155 -4.63 -17.72 -9.36
CA GLN A 155 -5.90 -17.75 -10.09
C GLN A 155 -5.77 -17.16 -11.50
N LEU A 156 -4.85 -16.24 -11.71
CA LEU A 156 -4.68 -15.45 -12.94
C LEU A 156 -3.25 -15.58 -13.48
N PRO A 157 -2.75 -16.80 -13.78
CA PRO A 157 -1.35 -17.00 -14.19
C PRO A 157 -0.98 -16.29 -15.51
N GLN A 158 -1.97 -15.88 -16.32
CA GLN A 158 -1.78 -15.07 -17.52
C GLN A 158 -1.38 -13.61 -17.21
N ILE A 159 -1.78 -13.10 -16.04
CA ILE A 159 -1.50 -11.72 -15.64
C ILE A 159 -0.14 -11.64 -14.97
N HIS A 160 0.80 -10.98 -15.63
CA HIS A 160 2.15 -10.81 -15.13
C HIS A 160 2.20 -9.64 -14.14
N LEU A 161 2.32 -9.96 -12.85
CA LEU A 161 2.40 -8.94 -11.78
C LEU A 161 3.80 -8.36 -11.58
N TYR A 162 4.85 -9.09 -12.01
CA TYR A 162 6.23 -8.62 -11.97
C TYR A 162 6.67 -8.08 -13.32
N VAL A 163 7.64 -7.17 -13.30
CA VAL A 163 8.52 -6.98 -14.46
C VAL A 163 9.58 -8.10 -14.50
N ASN A 164 10.39 -8.12 -15.56
CA ASN A 164 11.37 -9.20 -15.82
C ASN A 164 12.40 -9.46 -14.71
N ASP A 165 12.55 -8.55 -13.74
CA ASP A 165 13.47 -8.74 -12.60
C ASP A 165 12.88 -9.60 -11.47
N GLY A 166 11.61 -10.03 -11.59
CA GLY A 166 10.95 -10.88 -10.59
C GLY A 166 10.77 -10.22 -9.22
N SER A 167 10.89 -8.89 -9.13
CA SER A 167 10.80 -8.14 -7.88
C SER A 167 9.83 -6.97 -8.01
N HIS A 168 10.06 -6.06 -8.96
CA HIS A 168 9.28 -4.84 -9.10
C HIS A 168 7.91 -5.10 -9.75
N PRO A 169 6.90 -4.28 -9.43
CA PRO A 169 5.58 -4.46 -10.00
C PRO A 169 5.52 -4.03 -11.46
N SER A 170 4.83 -4.82 -12.27
CA SER A 170 4.27 -4.38 -13.55
C SER A 170 3.15 -3.36 -13.33
N THR A 171 2.59 -2.81 -14.40
CA THR A 171 1.39 -1.95 -14.29
C THR A 171 0.22 -2.70 -13.63
N ALA A 172 -0.01 -3.96 -14.01
CA ALA A 172 -1.00 -4.83 -13.36
C ALA A 172 -0.71 -5.07 -11.86
N GLY A 173 0.56 -5.27 -11.49
CA GLY A 173 0.96 -5.40 -10.09
C GLY A 173 0.69 -4.13 -9.26
N SER A 174 1.02 -2.96 -9.79
CA SER A 174 0.72 -1.68 -9.13
C SER A 174 -0.78 -1.39 -9.09
N TYR A 175 -1.53 -1.76 -10.12
CA TYR A 175 -2.98 -1.62 -10.15
C TYR A 175 -3.66 -2.48 -9.08
N LEU A 176 -3.27 -3.76 -8.96
CA LEU A 176 -3.75 -4.64 -7.89
C LEU A 176 -3.47 -4.05 -6.51
N ALA A 177 -2.26 -3.52 -6.29
CA ALA A 177 -1.91 -2.85 -5.04
C ALA A 177 -2.80 -1.64 -4.75
N ALA A 178 -3.06 -0.80 -5.76
CA ALA A 178 -3.91 0.39 -5.63
C ALA A 178 -5.36 0.01 -5.27
N CYS A 179 -5.91 -1.03 -5.91
CA CYS A 179 -7.23 -1.57 -5.60
C CYS A 179 -7.33 -2.09 -4.16
N VAL A 180 -6.27 -2.73 -3.65
CA VAL A 180 -6.20 -3.16 -2.24
C VAL A 180 -6.16 -1.96 -1.30
N PHE A 181 -5.42 -0.90 -1.63
CA PHE A 181 -5.43 0.33 -0.83
C PHE A 181 -6.82 0.97 -0.78
N LEU A 182 -7.54 1.03 -1.90
CA LEU A 182 -8.92 1.54 -1.94
C LEU A 182 -9.83 0.76 -0.96
N GLY A 183 -9.83 -0.57 -1.06
CA GLY A 183 -10.63 -1.43 -0.18
C GLY A 183 -10.19 -1.36 1.27
N THR A 184 -8.89 -1.23 1.53
CA THR A 184 -8.33 -1.16 2.88
C THR A 184 -8.71 0.15 3.57
N LEU A 185 -8.37 1.28 2.96
CA LEU A 185 -8.47 2.62 3.57
C LEU A 185 -9.90 3.16 3.58
N PHE A 186 -10.65 2.92 2.51
CA PHE A 186 -11.95 3.56 2.29
C PHE A 186 -13.12 2.59 2.35
N LYS A 187 -12.87 1.27 2.44
CA LYS A 187 -13.90 0.23 2.39
C LYS A 187 -14.77 0.33 1.11
N GLN A 188 -14.16 0.78 0.01
CA GLN A 188 -14.80 0.97 -1.27
C GLN A 188 -14.37 -0.12 -2.26
N SER A 189 -15.31 -0.59 -3.07
CA SER A 189 -15.03 -1.58 -4.10
C SER A 189 -14.33 -0.92 -5.30
N PRO A 190 -13.24 -1.50 -5.83
CA PRO A 190 -12.62 -1.04 -7.06
C PRO A 190 -13.38 -1.50 -8.33
N SER A 191 -14.45 -2.31 -8.18
CA SER A 191 -15.21 -2.88 -9.30
C SER A 191 -15.74 -1.82 -10.26
N GLY A 192 -15.51 -2.02 -11.55
CA GLY A 192 -16.00 -1.16 -12.62
C GLY A 192 -15.20 0.14 -12.82
N SER A 193 -14.09 0.32 -12.08
CA SER A 193 -13.19 1.45 -12.31
C SER A 193 -12.45 1.31 -13.65
N ALA A 194 -12.42 2.39 -14.43
CA ALA A 194 -11.69 2.49 -15.69
C ALA A 194 -10.24 2.98 -15.54
N VAL A 195 -9.72 3.13 -14.31
CA VAL A 195 -8.34 3.60 -14.07
C VAL A 195 -7.29 2.70 -14.74
N SER A 196 -7.61 1.40 -14.90
CA SER A 196 -6.79 0.41 -15.61
C SER A 196 -6.53 0.74 -17.08
N ASP A 197 -7.41 1.50 -17.73
CA ASP A 197 -7.32 1.80 -19.16
C ASP A 197 -6.04 2.62 -19.46
N SER A 198 -5.72 3.56 -18.58
CA SER A 198 -4.49 4.37 -18.66
C SER A 198 -3.20 3.56 -18.47
N LEU A 199 -3.32 2.35 -17.92
CA LEU A 199 -2.22 1.43 -17.64
C LEU A 199 -2.05 0.35 -18.73
N GLY A 200 -2.91 0.36 -19.76
CA GLY A 200 -2.90 -0.62 -20.84
C GLY A 200 -3.22 -2.04 -20.37
N ILE A 201 -3.96 -2.19 -19.27
CA ILE A 201 -4.40 -3.48 -18.76
C ILE A 201 -5.72 -3.84 -19.46
N ASP A 202 -5.84 -5.05 -19.99
CA ASP A 202 -7.08 -5.52 -20.58
C ASP A 202 -8.23 -5.44 -19.56
N ARG A 203 -9.42 -5.08 -20.01
CA ARG A 203 -10.56 -4.87 -19.12
C ARG A 203 -10.95 -6.12 -18.33
N ALA A 204 -10.92 -7.29 -18.95
CA ALA A 204 -11.26 -8.54 -18.26
C ALA A 204 -10.23 -8.86 -17.18
N ASP A 205 -8.93 -8.68 -17.50
CA ASP A 205 -7.85 -8.83 -16.52
C ASP A 205 -7.98 -7.81 -15.37
N ALA A 206 -8.35 -6.56 -15.67
CA ALA A 206 -8.58 -5.53 -14.65
C ALA A 206 -9.74 -5.90 -13.72
N GLU A 207 -10.87 -6.40 -14.25
CA GLU A 207 -12.03 -6.82 -13.48
C GLU A 207 -11.68 -7.99 -12.52
N GLU A 208 -10.87 -8.95 -12.96
CA GLU A 208 -10.36 -10.04 -12.12
C GLU A 208 -9.43 -9.55 -11.00
N LEU A 209 -8.52 -8.61 -11.30
CA LEU A 209 -7.65 -7.99 -10.28
C LEU A 209 -8.46 -7.18 -9.25
N GLN A 210 -9.49 -6.46 -9.70
CA GLN A 210 -10.41 -5.73 -8.83
C GLN A 210 -11.13 -6.69 -7.87
N ALA A 211 -11.64 -7.82 -8.39
CA ALA A 211 -12.33 -8.83 -7.60
C ALA A 211 -11.43 -9.42 -6.50
N ILE A 212 -10.19 -9.81 -6.85
CA ILE A 212 -9.21 -10.32 -5.88
C ILE A 212 -8.87 -9.27 -4.82
N ALA A 213 -8.61 -8.03 -5.23
CA ALA A 213 -8.32 -6.95 -4.30
C ALA A 213 -9.47 -6.72 -3.31
N TRP A 214 -10.72 -6.74 -3.81
CA TRP A 214 -11.91 -6.54 -3.00
C TRP A 214 -12.18 -7.70 -2.04
N GLU A 215 -11.98 -8.94 -2.49
CA GLU A 215 -12.09 -10.12 -1.64
C GLU A 215 -11.09 -10.04 -0.47
N VAL A 216 -9.84 -9.71 -0.76
CA VAL A 216 -8.76 -9.72 0.23
C VAL A 216 -8.86 -8.55 1.21
N SER A 217 -9.28 -7.36 0.76
CA SER A 217 -9.37 -6.16 1.60
C SER A 217 -10.52 -6.15 2.61
N ARG A 218 -11.51 -7.04 2.42
CA ARG A 218 -12.67 -7.17 3.31
C ARG A 218 -12.50 -8.20 4.42
N ARG A 219 -11.45 -9.02 4.36
CA ARG A 219 -11.17 -9.99 5.41
C ARG A 219 -10.64 -9.24 6.65
N PRO A 220 -11.11 -9.58 7.85
CA PRO A 220 -10.68 -8.95 9.10
C PRO A 220 -9.19 -9.17 9.36
#